data_AF-D8Q4J3-F1
#
_entry.id   AF-D8Q4J3-F1
#
_cell.length_a   1.000
_cell.length_b   1.000
_cell.length_c   1.000
_cell.angle_alpha   90.00
_cell.angle_beta   90.00
_cell.angle_gamma   90.00
#
_symmetry.space_group_name_H-M   'P 1'
#
loop_
_entity.id
_entity.type
_entity.pdbx_description
1 polymer ?
#
loop_
_entity_poly.entity_id
_entity_poly.type
_entity_poly.pdbx_seq_one_letter_code
_entity_poly.pdbx_strand_id
1 'polypeptide(L)'
;MCNCVSGLMGIKYTVDSGIDDNSYCQAQAVMMQLGNCATAYFTVAIAFHSFASLGLRVRHSAVIGTVTITAGWVGSVLLVTLPTLAPRDAGPLYGISGLSCAVRNVYPTQQFEFHILPIFIASVLSAILYSLIFLVLRGTLKIRDGISLNFNPAARYDMTEGQGYHQFVVSIAHSLVWYPIVYIILMLPYSITLLLAIAGFAIPFPVIMVAFVLYFMISVANVLLLYNTFRVLGPAFDSPSFTT
;
A
#
# COMPACT_ATOMS: atom_id res chain seq x y z
N MET A 1 2.35 7.25 6.96
CA MET A 1 3.06 8.34 7.67
C MET A 1 3.33 9.54 6.78
N CYS A 2 4.07 9.43 5.68
CA CYS A 2 4.36 10.58 4.80
C CYS A 2 3.12 11.22 4.15
N ASN A 3 2.09 10.42 3.79
CA ASN A 3 0.82 10.94 3.28
C ASN A 3 0.06 11.80 4.30
N CYS A 4 0.11 11.47 5.61
CA CYS A 4 -0.45 12.35 6.65
C CYS A 4 0.28 13.68 6.70
N VAL A 5 1.62 13.66 6.63
CA VAL A 5 2.42 14.89 6.65
C VAL A 5 2.06 15.76 5.45
N SER A 6 1.97 15.17 4.25
CA SER A 6 1.49 15.89 3.07
C SER A 6 0.09 16.47 3.26
N GLY A 7 -0.85 15.73 3.87
CA GLY A 7 -2.20 16.23 4.12
C GLY A 7 -2.21 17.40 5.11
N LEU A 8 -1.40 17.33 6.16
CA LEU A 8 -1.23 18.42 7.14
C LEU A 8 -0.60 19.66 6.50
N MET A 9 0.37 19.48 5.59
CA MET A 9 0.94 20.59 4.83
C MET A 9 -0.13 21.35 4.03
N GLY A 10 -1.15 20.63 3.52
CA GLY A 10 -2.26 21.20 2.79
C GLY A 10 -3.17 22.13 3.59
N ILE A 11 -3.16 22.06 4.93
CA ILE A 11 -3.95 22.96 5.78
C ILE A 11 -3.57 24.42 5.56
N LYS A 12 -2.29 24.70 5.27
CA LYS A 12 -1.80 26.03 4.94
C LYS A 12 -2.57 26.66 3.77
N TYR A 13 -2.90 25.88 2.76
CA TYR A 13 -3.61 26.39 1.57
C TYR A 13 -5.04 26.82 1.88
N THR A 14 -5.67 26.18 2.87
CA THR A 14 -7.00 26.60 3.35
C THR A 14 -6.92 27.95 4.06
N VAL A 15 -5.84 28.20 4.82
CA VAL A 15 -5.61 29.49 5.49
C VAL A 15 -5.31 30.59 4.48
N ASP A 16 -4.47 30.28 3.49
CA ASP A 16 -4.05 31.23 2.46
C ASP A 16 -5.08 31.40 1.32
N SER A 17 -6.18 30.63 1.34
CA SER A 17 -7.21 30.60 0.29
C SER A 17 -6.66 30.27 -1.12
N GLY A 18 -5.56 29.54 -1.20
CA GLY A 18 -4.87 29.26 -2.46
C GLY A 18 -3.62 28.41 -2.29
N ILE A 19 -3.08 27.95 -3.43
CA ILE A 19 -1.82 27.21 -3.51
C ILE A 19 -0.85 28.02 -4.36
N ASP A 20 0.31 28.35 -3.79
CA ASP A 20 1.41 28.99 -4.51
C ASP A 20 2.37 27.94 -5.08
N ASP A 21 2.83 28.14 -6.33
CA ASP A 21 3.79 27.24 -6.98
C ASP A 21 5.21 27.53 -6.50
N ASN A 22 5.52 27.08 -5.28
CA ASN A 22 6.78 27.34 -4.60
C ASN A 22 7.42 26.06 -4.04
N SER A 23 8.55 26.20 -3.34
CA SER A 23 9.27 25.07 -2.73
C SER A 23 8.44 24.33 -1.68
N TYR A 24 7.51 24.99 -0.99
CA TYR A 24 6.60 24.35 -0.04
C TYR A 24 5.63 23.40 -0.75
N CYS A 25 5.06 23.84 -1.88
CA CYS A 25 4.22 23.01 -2.74
C CYS A 25 4.99 21.81 -3.29
N GLN A 26 6.22 22.00 -3.76
CA GLN A 26 7.07 20.92 -4.24
C GLN A 26 7.43 19.93 -3.11
N ALA A 27 7.76 20.41 -1.91
CA ALA A 27 8.03 19.56 -0.76
C ALA A 27 6.81 18.72 -0.37
N GLN A 28 5.60 19.30 -0.41
CA GLN A 28 4.37 18.53 -0.20
C GLN A 28 4.22 17.43 -1.25
N ALA A 29 4.42 17.75 -2.53
CA ALA A 29 4.30 16.79 -3.62
C ALA A 29 5.29 15.62 -3.46
N VAL A 30 6.53 15.90 -3.05
CA VAL A 30 7.55 14.89 -2.74
C VAL A 30 7.10 14.00 -1.58
N MET A 31 6.61 14.59 -0.49
CA MET A 31 6.12 13.84 0.68
C MET A 31 4.93 12.94 0.33
N MET A 32 4.02 13.44 -0.50
CA MET A 32 2.88 12.69 -1.01
C MET A 32 3.32 11.53 -1.89
N GLN A 33 4.21 11.80 -2.85
CA GLN A 33 4.69 10.79 -3.78
C GLN A 33 5.49 9.69 -3.06
N LEU A 34 6.35 10.07 -2.11
CA LEU A 34 7.10 9.13 -1.28
C LEU A 34 6.17 8.23 -0.47
N GLY A 35 5.14 8.81 0.14
CA GLY A 35 4.13 8.05 0.88
C GLY A 35 3.39 7.06 0.00
N ASN A 36 3.04 7.43 -1.23
CA ASN A 36 2.36 6.55 -2.18
C ASN A 36 3.24 5.41 -2.67
N CYS A 37 4.47 5.70 -3.10
CA CYS A 37 5.42 4.67 -3.54
C CYS A 37 5.70 3.67 -2.42
N ALA A 38 5.97 4.15 -1.20
CA ALA A 38 6.22 3.29 -0.05
C ALA A 38 4.99 2.44 0.29
N THR A 39 3.80 3.05 0.32
CA THR A 39 2.56 2.31 0.63
C THR A 39 2.27 1.23 -0.39
N ALA A 40 2.40 1.52 -1.69
CA ALA A 40 2.23 0.54 -2.76
C ALA A 40 3.20 -0.64 -2.61
N TYR A 41 4.50 -0.35 -2.41
CA TYR A 41 5.52 -1.37 -2.22
C TYR A 41 5.23 -2.26 -1.00
N PHE A 42 5.00 -1.66 0.17
CA PHE A 42 4.80 -2.41 1.40
C PHE A 42 3.50 -3.20 1.40
N THR A 43 2.46 -2.73 0.71
CA THR A 43 1.21 -3.49 0.54
C THR A 43 1.44 -4.79 -0.22
N VAL A 44 2.23 -4.76 -1.30
CA VAL A 44 2.61 -5.97 -2.05
C VAL A 44 3.57 -6.84 -1.24
N ALA A 45 4.55 -6.25 -0.56
CA ALA A 45 5.51 -7.00 0.25
C ALA A 45 4.83 -7.79 1.38
N ILE A 46 3.86 -7.17 2.08
CA ILE A 46 3.05 -7.83 3.11
C ILE A 46 2.20 -8.95 2.49
N ALA A 47 1.59 -8.72 1.32
CA ALA A 47 0.81 -9.74 0.61
C ALA A 47 1.67 -10.96 0.26
N PHE A 48 2.87 -10.73 -0.29
CA PHE A 48 3.80 -11.79 -0.67
C PHE A 48 4.31 -12.55 0.56
N HIS A 49 4.71 -11.83 1.61
CA HIS A 49 5.14 -12.44 2.87
C HIS A 49 4.04 -13.31 3.48
N SER A 50 2.80 -12.82 3.49
CA SER A 50 1.65 -13.55 4.00
C SER A 50 1.37 -14.82 3.18
N PHE A 51 1.43 -14.71 1.85
CA PHE A 51 1.23 -15.84 0.95
C PHE A 51 2.35 -16.88 1.07
N ALA A 52 3.61 -16.46 1.11
CA ALA A 52 4.74 -17.37 1.30
C ALA A 52 4.66 -18.08 2.67
N SER A 53 4.28 -17.37 3.72
CA SER A 53 4.15 -17.94 5.07
C SER A 53 2.97 -18.92 5.20
N LEU A 54 1.81 -18.61 4.59
CA LEU A 54 0.61 -19.45 4.69
C LEU A 54 0.49 -20.50 3.58
N GLY A 55 0.63 -20.07 2.32
CA GLY A 55 0.45 -20.91 1.14
C GLY A 55 1.61 -21.85 0.90
N LEU A 56 2.84 -21.35 1.06
CA LEU A 56 4.06 -22.12 0.82
C LEU A 56 4.71 -22.63 2.12
N ARG A 57 4.21 -22.22 3.29
CA ARG A 57 4.76 -22.55 4.62
C ARG A 57 6.25 -22.19 4.77
N VAL A 58 6.68 -21.13 4.07
CA VAL A 58 8.07 -20.64 4.15
C VAL A 58 8.26 -19.86 5.43
N ARG A 59 9.26 -20.22 6.21
CA ARG A 59 9.67 -19.45 7.38
C ARG A 59 10.63 -18.35 6.94
N HIS A 60 10.26 -17.10 7.19
CA HIS A 60 11.11 -15.96 6.86
C HIS A 60 12.10 -15.67 8.00
N SER A 61 13.35 -15.36 7.63
CA SER A 61 14.36 -14.87 8.57
C SER A 61 14.23 -13.36 8.78
N ALA A 62 14.70 -12.85 9.92
CA ALA A 62 14.73 -11.42 10.19
C ALA A 62 15.56 -10.64 9.16
N VAL A 63 16.61 -11.26 8.60
CA VAL A 63 17.46 -10.66 7.55
C VAL A 63 16.65 -10.32 6.30
N ILE A 64 15.79 -11.24 5.84
CA ILE A 64 14.92 -11.00 4.67
C ILE A 64 13.97 -9.83 4.96
N GLY A 65 13.41 -9.77 6.16
CA GLY A 65 12.56 -8.66 6.61
C GLY A 65 13.30 -7.32 6.55
N THR A 66 14.49 -7.23 7.14
CA THR A 66 15.32 -6.02 7.13
C THR A 66 15.67 -5.59 5.71
N VAL A 67 16.14 -6.51 4.86
CA VAL A 67 16.48 -6.21 3.46
C VAL A 67 15.26 -5.67 2.70
N THR A 68 14.09 -6.29 2.89
CA THR A 68 12.84 -5.86 2.24
C THR A 68 12.43 -4.45 2.68
N ILE A 69 12.56 -4.15 3.97
CA ILE A 69 12.24 -2.82 4.52
C ILE A 69 13.19 -1.76 3.96
N THR A 70 14.50 -2.03 3.99
CA THR A 70 15.51 -1.10 3.47
C THR A 70 15.32 -0.86 1.98
N ALA A 71 15.09 -1.93 1.19
CA ALA A 71 14.85 -1.83 -0.24
C ALA A 71 13.59 -1.00 -0.56
N GLY A 72 12.51 -1.17 0.20
CA GLY A 72 11.28 -0.40 0.02
C GLY A 72 11.46 1.10 0.22
N TRP A 73 12.15 1.51 1.29
CA TRP A 73 12.41 2.92 1.55
C TRP A 73 13.38 3.54 0.56
N VAL A 74 14.51 2.88 0.31
CA VAL A 74 15.52 3.36 -0.66
C VAL A 74 14.91 3.46 -2.05
N GLY A 75 14.21 2.43 -2.51
CA GLY A 75 13.52 2.43 -3.80
C GLY A 75 12.49 3.54 -3.92
N SER A 76 11.70 3.79 -2.87
CA SER A 76 10.71 4.88 -2.86
C SER A 76 11.37 6.26 -2.94
N VAL A 77 12.46 6.49 -2.22
CA VAL A 77 13.21 7.76 -2.28
C VAL A 77 13.80 7.96 -3.68
N LEU A 78 14.39 6.92 -4.26
CA LEU A 78 14.98 7.00 -5.60
C LEU A 78 13.92 7.28 -6.68
N LEU A 79 12.76 6.60 -6.62
CA LEU A 79 11.66 6.81 -7.57
C LEU A 79 11.11 8.24 -7.52
N VAL A 80 11.13 8.89 -6.36
CA VAL A 80 10.65 10.26 -6.18
C VAL A 80 11.69 11.30 -6.61
N THR A 81 12.97 11.04 -6.33
CA THR A 81 14.03 12.05 -6.48
C THR A 81 14.78 11.97 -7.81
N LEU A 82 15.02 10.78 -8.37
CA LEU A 82 15.75 10.64 -9.63
C LEU A 82 15.05 11.38 -10.81
N PRO A 83 13.71 11.33 -10.96
CA PRO A 83 13.05 12.02 -12.07
C PRO A 83 13.11 13.56 -12.02
N THR A 84 13.51 14.14 -10.89
CA THR A 84 13.68 15.60 -10.74
C THR A 84 15.06 16.09 -11.17
N LEU A 85 16.04 15.19 -11.31
CA LEU A 85 17.39 15.53 -11.78
C LEU A 85 17.46 15.71 -13.29
N ALA A 86 16.51 15.14 -14.04
CA ALA A 86 16.43 15.30 -15.48
C ALA A 86 15.90 16.71 -15.83
N PRO A 87 16.58 17.49 -16.69
CA PRO A 87 16.08 18.76 -17.16
C PRO A 87 14.79 18.56 -17.97
N ARG A 88 13.84 19.49 -17.83
CA ARG A 88 12.54 19.44 -18.52
C ARG A 88 12.15 20.82 -19.02
N ASP A 89 11.53 20.84 -20.20
CA ASP A 89 11.23 22.08 -20.91
C ASP A 89 10.09 22.89 -20.26
N ALA A 90 9.13 22.23 -19.61
CA ALA A 90 7.96 22.90 -19.02
C ALA A 90 8.12 23.25 -17.52
N GLY A 91 9.36 23.22 -17.00
CA GLY A 91 9.67 23.53 -15.60
C GLY A 91 9.72 22.29 -14.68
N PRO A 92 9.70 22.49 -13.34
CA PRO A 92 9.89 21.39 -12.38
C PRO A 92 8.81 20.33 -12.51
N LEU A 93 9.15 19.07 -12.19
CA LEU A 93 8.25 17.92 -12.25
C LEU A 93 7.07 18.06 -11.27
N TYR A 94 7.36 18.53 -10.06
CA TYR A 94 6.41 18.73 -8.99
C TYR A 94 5.91 20.17 -8.95
N GLY A 95 4.63 20.35 -8.60
CA GLY A 95 3.98 21.65 -8.49
C GLY A 95 2.49 21.50 -8.28
N ILE A 96 1.73 22.55 -8.57
CA ILE A 96 0.27 22.59 -8.37
C ILE A 96 -0.42 21.52 -9.24
N SER A 97 -1.29 20.72 -8.62
CA SER A 97 -2.09 19.69 -9.28
C SER A 97 -3.46 19.56 -8.60
N GLY A 98 -4.44 20.32 -9.11
CA GLY A 98 -5.80 20.33 -8.58
C GLY A 98 -5.85 20.98 -7.19
N LEU A 99 -6.28 20.20 -6.19
CA LEU A 99 -6.47 20.66 -4.80
C LEU A 99 -5.21 20.50 -3.93
N SER A 100 -4.12 20.04 -4.51
CA SER A 100 -2.89 19.74 -3.80
C SER A 100 -1.70 19.99 -4.73
N CYS A 101 -0.52 19.58 -4.29
CA CYS A 101 0.68 19.58 -5.11
C CYS A 101 1.07 18.14 -5.38
N ALA A 102 1.35 17.84 -6.65
CA ALA A 102 1.73 16.52 -7.12
C ALA A 102 2.66 16.67 -8.33
N VAL A 103 2.85 15.60 -9.10
CA VAL A 103 3.40 15.72 -10.45
C VAL A 103 2.47 16.63 -11.26
N ARG A 104 3.00 17.64 -11.93
CA ARG A 104 2.19 18.66 -12.64
C ARG A 104 1.39 18.06 -13.80
N ASN A 105 0.22 18.62 -14.06
CA ASN A 105 -0.68 18.19 -15.14
C ASN A 105 -0.09 18.37 -16.55
N VAL A 106 0.95 19.19 -16.71
CA VAL A 106 1.70 19.33 -17.97
C VAL A 106 2.49 18.07 -18.33
N TYR A 107 2.67 17.15 -17.37
CA TYR A 107 3.42 15.91 -17.49
C TYR A 107 2.49 14.68 -17.28
N PRO A 108 1.46 14.49 -18.12
CA PRO A 108 0.47 13.42 -17.94
C PRO A 108 1.09 12.02 -18.02
N THR A 109 2.08 11.82 -18.89
CA THR A 109 2.81 10.56 -19.01
C THR A 109 3.51 10.21 -17.69
N GLN A 110 4.17 11.18 -17.06
CA GLN A 110 4.87 10.98 -15.80
C GLN A 110 3.92 10.82 -14.62
N GLN A 111 2.77 11.50 -14.64
CA GLN A 111 1.69 11.21 -13.69
C GLN A 111 1.25 9.75 -13.79
N PHE A 112 1.03 9.24 -14.99
CA PHE A 112 0.66 7.85 -15.16
C PHE A 112 1.76 6.89 -14.69
N GLU A 113 3.00 7.06 -15.16
CA GLU A 113 4.12 6.16 -14.89
C GLU A 113 4.54 6.13 -13.41
N PHE A 114 4.69 7.29 -12.77
CA PHE A 114 5.23 7.36 -11.42
C PHE A 114 4.16 7.29 -10.35
N HIS A 115 2.93 7.69 -10.66
CA HIS A 115 1.87 7.76 -9.67
C HIS A 115 0.83 6.65 -9.84
N ILE A 116 0.17 6.59 -10.99
CA ILE A 116 -0.97 5.67 -11.20
C ILE A 116 -0.48 4.22 -11.36
N LEU A 117 0.51 3.97 -12.20
CA LEU A 117 0.95 2.64 -12.56
C LEU A 117 1.40 1.80 -11.34
N PRO A 118 2.20 2.33 -10.39
CA PRO A 118 2.56 1.57 -9.18
C PRO A 118 1.37 1.21 -8.31
N ILE A 119 0.37 2.10 -8.21
CA ILE A 119 -0.86 1.84 -7.44
C ILE A 119 -1.66 0.70 -8.07
N PHE A 120 -1.82 0.73 -9.40
CA PHE A 120 -2.53 -0.32 -10.13
C PHE A 120 -1.82 -1.67 -10.03
N ILE A 121 -0.51 -1.70 -10.26
CA ILE A 121 0.30 -2.92 -10.12
C ILE A 121 0.16 -3.47 -8.70
N ALA A 122 0.31 -2.62 -7.68
CA ALA A 122 0.18 -3.03 -6.29
C ALA A 122 -1.23 -3.59 -5.99
N SER A 123 -2.27 -2.90 -6.45
CA SER A 123 -3.66 -3.33 -6.27
C SER A 123 -3.94 -4.69 -6.90
N VAL A 124 -3.50 -4.90 -8.15
CA VAL A 124 -3.70 -6.16 -8.89
C VAL A 124 -2.91 -7.30 -8.24
N LEU A 125 -1.62 -7.10 -7.94
CA LEU A 125 -0.79 -8.11 -7.31
C LEU A 125 -1.33 -8.50 -5.93
N SER A 126 -1.73 -7.52 -5.13
CA SER A 126 -2.35 -7.79 -3.83
C SER A 126 -3.68 -8.53 -3.99
N ALA A 127 -4.57 -8.12 -4.90
CA ALA A 127 -5.83 -8.81 -5.13
C ALA A 127 -5.61 -10.30 -5.49
N ILE A 128 -4.63 -10.58 -6.36
CA ILE A 128 -4.26 -11.96 -6.74
C ILE A 128 -3.73 -12.73 -5.52
N LEU A 129 -2.73 -12.18 -4.81
CA LEU A 129 -2.10 -12.87 -3.69
C LEU A 129 -3.08 -13.16 -2.54
N TYR A 130 -3.95 -12.21 -2.22
CA TYR A 130 -4.96 -12.42 -1.17
C TYR A 130 -6.09 -13.35 -1.61
N SER A 131 -6.45 -13.37 -2.90
CA SER A 131 -7.35 -14.41 -3.43
C SER A 131 -6.75 -15.80 -3.28
N LEU A 132 -5.44 -15.95 -3.56
CA LEU A 132 -4.72 -17.21 -3.35
C LEU A 132 -4.66 -17.59 -1.86
N ILE A 133 -4.36 -16.64 -0.96
CA ILE A 133 -4.39 -16.85 0.49
C ILE A 133 -5.76 -17.36 0.94
N PHE A 134 -6.84 -16.75 0.45
CA PHE A 134 -8.20 -17.19 0.76
C PHE A 134 -8.45 -18.64 0.32
N LEU A 135 -8.04 -19.01 -0.90
CA LEU A 135 -8.17 -20.39 -1.40
C LEU A 135 -7.34 -21.39 -0.59
N VAL A 136 -6.16 -21.01 -0.13
CA VAL A 136 -5.32 -21.81 0.77
C VAL A 136 -6.01 -21.99 2.12
N LEU A 137 -6.48 -20.92 2.75
CA LEU A 137 -7.13 -20.95 4.05
C LEU A 137 -8.44 -21.74 4.03
N ARG A 138 -9.16 -21.71 2.90
CA ARG A 138 -10.36 -22.54 2.67
C ARG A 138 -10.04 -24.03 2.52
N GLY A 139 -8.76 -24.40 2.36
CA GLY A 139 -8.35 -25.77 2.05
C GLY A 139 -8.58 -26.17 0.60
N THR A 140 -9.00 -25.23 -0.26
CA THR A 140 -9.27 -25.47 -1.68
C THR A 140 -8.01 -25.59 -2.50
N LEU A 141 -6.93 -24.89 -2.12
CA LEU A 141 -5.65 -24.90 -2.83
C LEU A 141 -4.54 -25.43 -1.91
N LYS A 142 -3.88 -26.53 -2.31
CA LYS A 142 -2.62 -27.00 -1.70
C LYS A 142 -1.52 -26.90 -2.76
N ILE A 143 -0.35 -26.36 -2.38
CA ILE A 143 0.76 -26.04 -3.31
C ILE A 143 2.03 -26.88 -3.03
N ARG A 144 2.19 -27.42 -1.82
CA ARG A 144 3.46 -28.00 -1.33
C ARG A 144 3.96 -29.21 -2.14
N ASP A 145 3.07 -30.09 -2.56
CA ASP A 145 3.40 -31.33 -3.30
C ASP A 145 2.88 -31.30 -4.75
N GLY A 146 2.71 -30.08 -5.29
CA GLY A 146 2.03 -29.81 -6.56
C GLY A 146 0.74 -29.01 -6.38
N ILE A 147 0.25 -28.40 -7.47
CA ILE A 147 -1.00 -27.64 -7.45
C ILE A 147 -2.17 -28.64 -7.43
N SER A 148 -2.80 -28.80 -6.27
CA SER A 148 -4.01 -29.61 -6.12
C SER A 148 -5.18 -28.76 -5.67
N LEU A 149 -6.30 -28.90 -6.39
CA LEU A 149 -7.56 -28.22 -6.11
C LEU A 149 -8.53 -29.20 -5.44
N ASN A 150 -8.94 -28.90 -4.21
CA ASN A 150 -9.93 -29.68 -3.48
C ASN A 150 -11.22 -28.87 -3.34
N PHE A 151 -12.27 -29.26 -4.05
CA PHE A 151 -13.57 -28.57 -4.00
C PHE A 151 -14.49 -29.11 -2.89
N ASN A 152 -14.01 -30.01 -2.02
CA ASN A 152 -14.81 -30.53 -0.92
C ASN A 152 -15.02 -29.43 0.14
N PRO A 153 -16.28 -28.98 0.39
CA PRO A 153 -16.56 -27.93 1.37
C PRO A 153 -16.24 -28.33 2.82
N ALA A 154 -16.02 -29.61 3.10
CA ALA A 154 -15.61 -30.11 4.42
C ALA A 154 -14.09 -30.14 4.64
N ALA A 155 -13.28 -29.94 3.58
CA ALA A 155 -11.83 -29.95 3.68
C ALA A 155 -11.33 -28.65 4.33
N ARG A 156 -11.21 -28.64 5.66
CA ARG A 156 -10.56 -27.53 6.39
C ARG A 156 -9.04 -27.61 6.26
N TYR A 157 -8.38 -26.45 6.32
CA TYR A 157 -6.92 -26.36 6.39
C TYR A 157 -6.39 -27.23 7.55
N ASP A 158 -5.55 -28.21 7.23
CA ASP A 158 -5.07 -29.23 8.16
C ASP A 158 -4.02 -28.63 9.11
N MET A 159 -4.41 -28.44 10.38
CA MET A 159 -3.63 -27.78 11.45
C MET A 159 -2.79 -28.76 12.28
N THR A 160 -2.61 -30.00 11.81
CA THR A 160 -2.07 -31.11 12.61
C THR A 160 -0.54 -31.11 12.78
N GLU A 161 0.24 -30.38 11.97
CA GLU A 161 1.69 -30.20 12.16
C GLU A 161 2.03 -28.78 12.67
N GLY A 162 2.58 -28.65 13.88
CA GLY A 162 3.15 -27.40 14.40
C GLY A 162 2.16 -26.41 15.04
N GLN A 163 1.22 -26.92 15.86
CA GLN A 163 0.01 -26.24 16.37
C GLN A 163 0.20 -24.78 16.84
N GLY A 164 1.25 -24.44 17.59
CA GLY A 164 1.40 -23.09 18.16
C GLY A 164 1.78 -22.00 17.13
N TYR A 165 2.84 -22.23 16.35
CA TYR A 165 3.34 -21.23 15.40
C TYR A 165 2.38 -21.04 14.21
N HIS A 166 1.77 -22.13 13.71
CA HIS A 166 0.87 -22.02 12.56
C HIS A 166 -0.47 -21.37 12.90
N GLN A 167 -1.07 -21.66 14.06
CA GLN A 167 -2.28 -20.97 14.51
C GLN A 167 -2.04 -19.47 14.70
N PHE A 168 -0.87 -19.11 15.23
CA PHE A 168 -0.44 -17.73 15.36
C PHE A 168 -0.31 -17.04 13.99
N VAL A 169 0.39 -17.66 13.03
CA VAL A 169 0.55 -17.11 11.66
C VAL A 169 -0.80 -16.97 10.94
N VAL A 170 -1.74 -17.91 11.12
CA VAL A 170 -3.09 -17.82 10.55
C VAL A 170 -3.88 -16.65 11.14
N SER A 171 -3.85 -16.46 12.46
CA SER A 171 -4.52 -15.34 13.13
C SER A 171 -3.98 -13.98 12.65
N ILE A 172 -2.66 -13.88 12.53
CA ILE A 172 -1.99 -12.68 12.02
C ILE A 172 -2.39 -12.42 10.58
N ALA A 173 -2.30 -13.42 9.72
CA ALA A 173 -2.57 -13.25 8.32
C ALA A 173 -4.02 -12.80 8.05
N HIS A 174 -4.98 -13.26 8.86
CA HIS A 174 -6.36 -12.77 8.78
C HIS A 174 -6.48 -11.28 9.14
N SER A 175 -5.68 -10.80 10.11
CA SER A 175 -5.56 -9.35 10.40
C SER A 175 -4.88 -8.60 9.24
N LEU A 176 -3.88 -9.22 8.60
CA LEU A 176 -3.14 -8.63 7.48
C LEU A 176 -3.94 -8.54 6.17
N VAL A 177 -5.06 -9.28 6.01
CA VAL A 177 -5.95 -9.22 4.83
C VAL A 177 -6.64 -7.87 4.67
N TRP A 178 -6.79 -7.10 5.75
CA TRP A 178 -7.46 -5.81 5.68
C TRP A 178 -6.63 -4.70 5.02
N TYR A 179 -5.30 -4.78 5.06
CA TYR A 179 -4.41 -3.78 4.46
C TYR A 179 -4.65 -3.56 2.95
N PRO A 180 -4.61 -4.59 2.08
CA PRO A 180 -4.87 -4.44 0.65
C PRO A 180 -6.32 -3.99 0.36
N ILE A 181 -7.30 -4.44 1.15
CA ILE A 181 -8.72 -4.13 0.93
C ILE A 181 -8.95 -2.64 1.17
N VAL A 182 -8.46 -2.15 2.31
CA VAL A 182 -8.49 -0.72 2.65
C VAL A 182 -7.74 0.09 1.61
N TYR A 183 -6.55 -0.36 1.20
CA TYR A 183 -5.77 0.30 0.15
C TYR A 183 -6.57 0.44 -1.15
N ILE A 184 -7.15 -0.66 -1.66
CA ILE A 184 -7.92 -0.64 -2.90
C ILE A 184 -9.16 0.25 -2.76
N ILE A 185 -9.99 0.05 -1.73
CA ILE A 185 -11.26 0.79 -1.56
C ILE A 185 -11.03 2.29 -1.46
N LEU A 186 -10.03 2.71 -0.70
CA LEU A 186 -9.79 4.12 -0.43
C LEU A 186 -8.94 4.80 -1.52
N MET A 187 -8.07 4.06 -2.21
CA MET A 187 -7.18 4.62 -3.25
C MET A 187 -7.80 4.63 -4.65
N LEU A 188 -8.72 3.69 -4.93
CA LEU A 188 -9.36 3.55 -6.24
C LEU A 188 -10.10 4.83 -6.69
N PRO A 189 -10.92 5.51 -5.86
CA PRO A 189 -11.64 6.71 -6.29
C PRO A 189 -10.70 7.81 -6.76
N TYR A 190 -9.62 8.04 -6.02
CA TYR A 190 -8.60 9.02 -6.39
C TYR A 190 -7.87 8.66 -7.68
N SER A 191 -7.48 7.40 -7.83
CA SER A 191 -6.83 6.91 -9.04
C SER A 191 -7.73 7.05 -10.29
N ILE A 192 -9.03 6.77 -10.14
CA ILE A 192 -10.02 6.96 -11.22
C ILE A 192 -10.14 8.44 -11.58
N THR A 193 -10.25 9.34 -10.59
CA THR A 193 -10.33 10.78 -10.88
C THR A 193 -9.08 11.27 -11.60
N LEU A 194 -7.89 10.82 -11.21
CA LEU A 194 -6.66 11.23 -11.88
C LEU A 194 -6.58 10.68 -13.32
N LEU A 195 -7.00 9.44 -13.55
CA LEU A 195 -7.04 8.84 -14.89
C LEU A 195 -8.03 9.56 -15.81
N LEU A 196 -9.22 9.91 -15.30
CA LEU A 196 -10.20 10.70 -16.04
C LEU A 196 -9.67 12.10 -16.38
N ALA A 197 -8.95 12.73 -15.45
CA ALA A 197 -8.32 14.03 -15.69
C ALA A 197 -7.23 13.95 -16.78
N ILE A 198 -6.38 12.91 -16.75
CA ILE A 198 -5.38 12.65 -17.80
C ILE A 198 -6.04 12.41 -19.16
N ALA A 199 -7.19 11.74 -19.18
CA ALA A 199 -7.97 11.51 -20.40
C ALA A 199 -8.72 12.78 -20.89
N GLY A 200 -8.63 13.90 -20.18
CA GLY A 200 -9.21 15.19 -20.58
C GLY A 200 -10.68 15.38 -20.14
N PHE A 201 -11.23 14.51 -19.29
CA PHE A 201 -12.58 14.68 -18.77
C PHE A 201 -12.62 15.76 -17.69
N ALA A 202 -13.65 16.61 -17.73
CA ALA A 202 -13.95 17.56 -16.67
C ALA A 202 -14.64 16.85 -15.51
N ILE A 203 -14.01 16.87 -14.33
CA ILE A 203 -14.51 16.18 -13.14
C ILE A 203 -15.16 17.21 -12.20
N PRO A 204 -16.39 16.98 -11.73
CA PRO A 204 -17.03 17.88 -10.78
C PRO A 204 -16.22 18.02 -9.48
N PHE A 205 -16.09 19.25 -8.99
CA PHE A 205 -15.36 19.56 -7.76
C PHE A 205 -15.73 18.68 -6.54
N PRO A 206 -17.02 18.38 -6.27
CA PRO A 206 -17.37 17.50 -5.14
C PRO A 206 -16.78 16.09 -5.25
N VAL A 207 -16.67 15.55 -6.46
CA VAL A 207 -16.10 14.21 -6.71
C VAL A 207 -14.61 14.21 -6.41
N ILE A 208 -13.89 15.25 -6.85
CA ILE A 208 -12.47 15.43 -6.55
C ILE A 208 -12.27 15.52 -5.03
N MET A 209 -13.08 16.31 -4.33
CA MET A 209 -12.99 16.46 -2.87
C MET A 209 -13.15 15.13 -2.12
N VAL A 210 -14.19 14.36 -2.43
CA VAL A 210 -14.39 13.05 -1.79
C VAL A 210 -13.22 12.11 -2.07
N ALA A 211 -12.70 12.11 -3.30
CA ALA A 211 -11.56 11.28 -3.68
C ALA A 211 -10.31 11.61 -2.86
N PHE A 212 -10.01 12.90 -2.65
CA PHE A 212 -8.89 13.33 -1.79
C PHE A 212 -9.10 12.96 -0.31
N VAL A 213 -10.31 13.10 0.22
CA VAL A 213 -10.62 12.71 1.60
C VAL A 213 -10.36 11.21 1.80
N LEU A 214 -10.90 10.37 0.92
CA LEU A 214 -10.70 8.92 1.00
C LEU A 214 -9.21 8.55 0.88
N TYR A 215 -8.50 9.20 -0.03
CA TYR A 215 -7.07 9.05 -0.20
C TYR A 215 -6.29 9.33 1.09
N PHE A 216 -6.52 10.47 1.75
CA PHE A 216 -5.81 10.79 3.00
C PHE A 216 -6.22 9.86 4.15
N MET A 217 -7.47 9.39 4.17
CA MET A 217 -7.98 8.43 5.17
C MET A 217 -7.25 7.08 5.14
N ILE A 218 -6.58 6.71 4.03
CA ILE A 218 -5.73 5.51 3.96
C ILE A 218 -4.72 5.48 5.10
N SER A 219 -4.15 6.64 5.43
CA SER A 219 -3.10 6.68 6.46
C SER A 219 -3.67 6.45 7.87
N VAL A 220 -4.85 6.99 8.15
CA VAL A 220 -5.56 6.73 9.41
C VAL A 220 -5.93 5.25 9.51
N ALA A 221 -6.47 4.69 8.43
CA ALA A 221 -6.85 3.28 8.38
C ALA A 221 -5.63 2.37 8.57
N ASN A 222 -4.49 2.65 7.93
CA ASN A 222 -3.25 1.89 8.12
C ASN A 222 -2.76 1.90 9.58
N VAL A 223 -2.87 3.03 10.28
CA VAL A 223 -2.51 3.11 11.71
C VAL A 223 -3.46 2.28 12.57
N LEU A 224 -4.78 2.36 12.31
CA LEU A 224 -5.78 1.55 13.01
C LEU A 224 -5.57 0.05 12.79
N LEU A 225 -5.23 -0.34 11.56
CA LEU A 225 -4.90 -1.72 11.22
C LEU A 225 -3.64 -2.17 11.96
N LEU A 226 -2.58 -1.35 11.97
CA LEU A 226 -1.35 -1.66 12.70
C LEU A 226 -1.60 -1.87 14.19
N TYR A 227 -2.39 -0.97 14.79
CA TYR A 227 -2.80 -1.09 16.18
C TYR A 227 -3.56 -2.39 16.45
N ASN A 228 -4.52 -2.73 15.57
CA ASN A 228 -5.28 -3.98 15.68
C ASN A 228 -4.36 -5.21 15.54
N THR A 229 -3.45 -5.20 14.57
CA THR A 229 -2.45 -6.26 14.38
C THR A 229 -1.59 -6.43 15.64
N PHE A 230 -1.07 -5.35 16.23
CA PHE A 230 -0.30 -5.43 17.48
C PHE A 230 -1.13 -5.91 18.67
N ARG A 231 -2.39 -5.48 18.79
CA ARG A 231 -3.30 -5.98 19.83
C ARG A 231 -3.52 -7.49 19.73
N VAL A 232 -3.65 -8.02 18.51
CA VAL A 232 -3.79 -9.46 18.25
C VAL A 232 -2.47 -10.20 18.54
N LEU A 233 -1.33 -9.55 18.33
CA LEU A 233 0.00 -10.12 18.60
C LEU A 233 0.41 -10.10 20.08
N GLY A 234 -0.18 -9.24 20.91
CA GLY A 234 0.17 -9.07 22.33
C GLY A 234 0.38 -10.38 23.10
N PRO A 235 -0.58 -11.34 23.05
CA PRO A 235 -0.46 -12.60 23.79
C PRO A 235 0.76 -13.47 23.41
N ALA A 236 1.32 -13.30 22.21
CA ALA A 236 2.51 -14.05 21.79
C ALA A 236 3.82 -13.42 22.26
N PHE A 237 3.83 -12.12 22.54
CA PHE A 237 4.99 -11.44 23.14
C PHE A 237 5.08 -11.68 24.64
N ASP A 238 3.94 -11.88 25.30
CA ASP A 238 3.85 -12.16 26.75
C ASP A 238 4.10 -13.64 27.11
N SER A 239 4.25 -14.51 26.10
CA SER A 239 4.60 -15.91 26.31
C SER A 239 6.08 -16.03 26.68
N PRO A 240 6.46 -16.63 27.83
CA PRO A 240 7.86 -16.80 28.20
C PRO A 240 8.58 -17.57 27.08
N SER A 241 9.69 -17.02 26.60
CA SER A 241 10.56 -17.72 25.67
C SER A 241 11.02 -19.03 26.32
N PHE A 242 10.49 -20.16 25.87
CA PHE A 242 11.07 -21.47 26.17
C PHE A 242 12.46 -21.51 25.55
N THR A 243 13.46 -21.18 26.36
CA THR A 243 14.86 -21.57 26.14
C THR A 243 14.93 -23.09 26.14
N THR A 244 15.16 -23.66 24.96
CA THR A 244 15.82 -24.97 24.79
C THR A 244 16.87 -24.83 23.70
#